data_AF-A0A7V5ZGQ2-F1
#
_entry.id   AF-A0A7V5ZGQ2-F1
#
_cell.length_a   1.000
_cell.length_b   1.000
_cell.length_c   1.000
_cell.angle_alpha   90.00
_cell.angle_beta   90.00
_cell.angle_gamma   90.00
#
_symmetry.space_group_name_H-M   'P 1'
#
loop_
_entity.id
_entity.type
_entity.pdbx_description
1 polymer ?
#
loop_
_entity_poly.entity_id
_entity_poly.type
_entity_poly.pdbx_seq_one_letter_code
_entity_poly.pdbx_strand_id
1 'polypeptide(L)'
;GYTAKAGRCFVGSVTRDGWRLISVVLGSTDADSDTRALIEWAYKQYTRIDLAQAGGTVGEARVDGAEPEAVPVVASAPLRVILPRRWEDEVKPVLHLEPVQPPIQRGQPLGELRAVLHGKVVARVPVAAAVEARAVTPSAIVAWMALGGLVWLAHHYVRRGRWMGYRRVAGVRRSGIIRREE
;
A
#
# COMPACT_ATOMS: atom_id res chain seq x y z
N GLY A 1 -45.52 -21.71 -1.62
CA GLY A 1 -46.29 -22.01 -0.40
C GLY A 1 -47.66 -21.37 -0.50
N TYR A 2 -48.70 -21.99 0.07
CA TYR A 2 -50.07 -21.46 0.01
C TYR A 2 -50.82 -21.77 1.30
N THR A 3 -51.59 -20.80 1.80
CA THR A 3 -52.69 -21.01 2.75
C THR A 3 -53.82 -20.05 2.39
N ALA A 4 -55.05 -20.35 2.80
CA ALA A 4 -56.21 -19.49 2.52
C ALA A 4 -56.02 -18.05 3.04
N LYS A 5 -55.37 -17.88 4.20
CA LYS A 5 -55.11 -16.56 4.79
C LYS A 5 -53.93 -15.82 4.15
N ALA A 6 -52.94 -16.55 3.63
CA ALA A 6 -51.69 -15.98 3.14
C ALA A 6 -51.63 -15.78 1.61
N GLY A 7 -52.59 -16.33 0.86
CA GLY A 7 -52.53 -16.38 -0.61
C GLY A 7 -51.40 -17.27 -1.13
N ARG A 8 -51.07 -17.18 -2.43
CA ARG A 8 -49.89 -17.87 -3.00
C ARG A 8 -48.64 -17.05 -2.72
N CYS A 9 -47.65 -17.71 -2.16
CA CYS A 9 -46.33 -17.17 -1.91
C CYS A 9 -45.29 -17.97 -2.68
N PHE A 10 -44.31 -17.30 -3.27
CA PHE A 10 -43.23 -17.94 -4.01
C PHE A 10 -41.90 -17.23 -3.73
N VAL A 11 -40.84 -18.02 -3.63
CA VAL A 11 -39.46 -17.54 -3.55
C VAL A 11 -38.69 -18.19 -4.69
N GLY A 12 -38.29 -17.37 -5.67
CA GLY A 12 -37.56 -17.83 -6.85
C GLY A 12 -36.14 -17.27 -6.88
N SER A 13 -35.20 -18.01 -7.45
CA SER A 13 -33.84 -17.53 -7.68
C SER A 13 -33.43 -17.85 -9.11
N VAL A 14 -32.90 -16.85 -9.81
CA VAL A 14 -32.37 -17.00 -11.17
C VAL A 14 -30.96 -16.42 -11.20
N THR A 15 -30.04 -17.10 -11.86
CA THR A 15 -28.68 -16.61 -12.11
C THR A 15 -28.48 -16.47 -13.62
N ARG A 16 -28.15 -15.27 -14.07
CA ARG A 16 -27.91 -14.92 -15.48
C ARG A 16 -26.89 -13.79 -15.52
N ASP A 17 -26.09 -13.72 -16.58
CA ASP A 17 -25.08 -12.68 -16.78
C ASP A 17 -24.10 -12.55 -15.60
N GLY A 18 -23.83 -13.66 -14.91
CA GLY A 18 -22.94 -13.72 -13.76
C GLY A 18 -23.49 -13.16 -12.44
N TRP A 19 -24.76 -12.77 -12.36
CA TRP A 19 -25.38 -12.32 -11.11
C TRP A 19 -26.72 -13.00 -10.83
N ARG A 20 -27.02 -13.12 -9.55
CA ARG A 20 -28.20 -13.83 -9.04
C ARG A 20 -29.24 -12.83 -8.56
N LEU A 21 -30.46 -13.03 -9.01
CA LEU A 21 -31.65 -12.39 -8.47
C LEU A 21 -32.42 -13.37 -7.60
N ILE A 22 -32.94 -12.86 -6.49
CA ILE A 22 -33.89 -13.55 -5.62
C ILE A 22 -35.18 -12.74 -5.66
N SER A 23 -36.27 -13.41 -6.00
CA SER A 23 -37.63 -12.86 -6.03
C SER A 23 -38.41 -13.42 -4.86
N VAL A 24 -39.22 -12.58 -4.23
CA VAL A 24 -40.13 -12.98 -3.15
C VAL A 24 -41.47 -12.35 -3.46
N VAL A 25 -42.46 -13.18 -3.77
CA VAL A 25 -43.85 -12.79 -4.02
C VAL A 25 -44.70 -13.38 -2.92
N LEU A 26 -45.54 -12.55 -2.28
CA LEU A 26 -46.39 -12.94 -1.17
C LEU A 26 -47.84 -12.53 -1.47
N GLY A 27 -48.82 -13.34 -1.05
CA GLY A 27 -50.23 -12.96 -1.18
C GLY A 27 -50.75 -12.83 -2.62
N SER A 28 -50.06 -13.40 -3.61
CA SER A 28 -50.45 -13.28 -5.02
C SER A 28 -51.55 -14.29 -5.37
N THR A 29 -52.37 -13.93 -6.36
CA THR A 29 -53.29 -14.84 -7.05
C THR A 29 -52.56 -15.77 -8.03
N ASP A 30 -51.44 -15.30 -8.58
CA ASP A 30 -50.57 -16.03 -9.51
C ASP A 30 -49.09 -15.69 -9.26
N ALA A 31 -48.55 -16.27 -8.18
CA ALA A 31 -47.18 -16.01 -7.75
C ALA A 31 -46.13 -16.44 -8.79
N ASP A 32 -46.47 -17.37 -9.68
CA ASP A 32 -45.55 -17.89 -10.70
C ASP A 32 -45.37 -16.84 -11.82
N SER A 33 -46.47 -16.27 -12.31
CA SER A 33 -46.45 -15.17 -13.30
C SER A 33 -45.78 -13.91 -12.74
N ASP A 34 -46.14 -13.50 -11.53
CA ASP A 34 -45.57 -12.30 -10.89
C ASP A 34 -44.06 -12.44 -10.69
N THR A 35 -43.61 -13.62 -10.28
CA THR A 35 -42.18 -13.90 -10.12
C THR A 35 -41.42 -13.76 -11.45
N ARG A 36 -41.97 -14.32 -12.53
CA ARG A 36 -41.37 -14.19 -13.87
C ARG A 36 -41.30 -12.73 -14.31
N ALA A 37 -42.41 -12.00 -14.20
CA ALA A 37 -42.47 -10.60 -14.56
C ALA A 37 -41.45 -9.74 -13.79
N LEU A 38 -41.32 -9.98 -12.47
CA LEU A 38 -40.38 -9.27 -11.61
C LEU A 38 -38.92 -9.54 -12.01
N ILE A 39 -38.56 -10.79 -12.28
CA ILE A 39 -37.22 -11.19 -12.70
C ILE A 39 -36.88 -10.62 -14.08
N GLU A 40 -37.79 -10.73 -15.04
CA GLU A 40 -37.61 -10.20 -16.40
C GLU A 40 -37.44 -8.68 -16.37
N TRP A 41 -38.26 -7.97 -15.60
CA TRP A 41 -38.12 -6.53 -15.37
C TRP A 41 -36.78 -6.19 -14.75
N ALA A 42 -36.35 -6.90 -13.70
CA ALA A 42 -35.11 -6.62 -12.98
C ALA A 42 -33.89 -6.76 -13.89
N TYR A 43 -33.77 -7.82 -14.68
CA TYR A 43 -32.67 -7.95 -15.63
C TYR A 43 -32.75 -6.95 -16.81
N LYS A 44 -33.95 -6.49 -17.16
CA LYS A 44 -34.12 -5.44 -18.18
C LYS A 44 -33.66 -4.08 -17.66
N GLN A 45 -33.95 -3.76 -16.39
CA GLN A 45 -33.69 -2.44 -15.81
C GLN A 45 -32.32 -2.32 -15.16
N TYR A 46 -31.76 -3.41 -14.65
CA TYR A 46 -30.51 -3.41 -13.90
C TYR A 46 -29.43 -4.20 -14.63
N THR A 47 -28.18 -3.84 -14.36
CA THR A 47 -27.00 -4.51 -14.88
C THR A 47 -25.95 -4.64 -13.79
N ARG A 48 -25.10 -5.65 -13.89
CA ARG A 48 -23.92 -5.81 -13.04
C ARG A 48 -22.73 -5.15 -13.74
N ILE A 49 -22.08 -4.22 -13.06
CA ILE A 49 -20.82 -3.61 -13.50
C ILE A 49 -19.69 -4.15 -12.64
N ASP A 50 -18.67 -4.69 -13.30
CA ASP A 50 -17.43 -5.16 -12.67
C ASP A 50 -16.37 -4.07 -12.80
N LEU A 51 -16.04 -3.40 -11.70
CA LEU A 51 -15.13 -2.25 -11.68
C LEU A 51 -13.67 -2.66 -11.38
N ALA A 52 -13.47 -3.75 -10.65
CA ALA A 52 -12.15 -4.33 -10.40
C ALA A 52 -12.26 -5.83 -10.10
N GLN A 53 -11.22 -6.57 -10.45
CA GLN A 53 -11.06 -7.98 -10.11
C GLN A 53 -10.23 -8.14 -8.84
N ALA A 54 -10.44 -9.23 -8.10
CA ALA A 54 -9.56 -9.58 -6.97
C ALA A 54 -8.13 -9.82 -7.47
N GLY A 55 -7.15 -9.25 -6.77
CA GLY A 55 -5.74 -9.28 -7.15
C GLY A 55 -5.38 -8.38 -8.34
N GLY A 56 -6.35 -7.73 -8.98
CA GLY A 56 -6.10 -6.78 -10.05
C GLY A 56 -5.48 -5.49 -9.52
N THR A 57 -4.45 -4.98 -10.19
CA THR A 57 -3.82 -3.70 -9.88
C THR A 57 -4.80 -2.56 -10.17
N VAL A 58 -5.00 -1.68 -9.18
CA VAL A 58 -5.97 -0.57 -9.23
C VAL A 58 -5.32 0.80 -9.12
N GLY A 59 -4.01 0.84 -8.92
CA GLY A 59 -3.21 2.05 -8.85
C GLY A 59 -1.89 1.81 -8.13
N GLU A 60 -1.26 2.89 -7.69
CA GLU A 60 0.00 2.87 -6.95
C GLU A 60 -0.11 3.77 -5.73
N ALA A 61 0.50 3.34 -4.62
CA ALA A 61 0.70 4.13 -3.42
C ALA A 61 2.13 4.66 -3.42
N ARG A 62 2.29 5.98 -3.39
CA ARG A 62 3.59 6.62 -3.20
C ARG A 62 3.91 6.67 -1.71
N VAL A 63 5.01 6.07 -1.31
CA VAL A 63 5.43 5.98 0.09
C VAL A 63 6.86 6.46 0.21
N ASP A 64 7.01 7.64 0.82
CA ASP A 64 8.30 8.29 0.96
C ASP A 64 9.22 7.49 1.89
N GLY A 65 10.49 7.35 1.49
CA GLY A 65 11.48 6.57 2.24
C GLY A 65 11.31 5.06 2.13
N ALA A 66 10.49 4.57 1.19
CA ALA A 66 10.36 3.16 0.88
C ALA A 66 11.17 2.78 -0.38
N GLU A 67 11.61 1.53 -0.48
CA GLU A 67 12.18 0.94 -1.69
C GLU A 67 11.39 -0.31 -2.08
N PRO A 68 10.58 -0.29 -3.16
CA PRO A 68 10.34 0.86 -4.05
C PRO A 68 9.45 1.95 -3.42
N GLU A 69 9.62 3.22 -3.85
CA GLU A 69 8.76 4.34 -3.40
C GLU A 69 7.33 4.25 -3.97
N ALA A 70 7.19 3.73 -5.19
CA ALA A 70 5.89 3.50 -5.82
C ALA A 70 5.50 2.03 -5.62
N VAL A 71 4.51 1.79 -4.78
CA VAL A 71 4.05 0.45 -4.41
C VAL A 71 2.74 0.15 -5.14
N PRO A 72 2.71 -0.81 -6.08
CA PRO A 72 1.47 -1.19 -6.75
C PRO A 72 0.41 -1.66 -5.74
N VAL A 73 -0.83 -1.24 -5.96
CA VAL A 73 -1.96 -1.51 -5.09
C VAL A 73 -2.94 -2.42 -5.81
N VAL A 74 -3.37 -3.49 -5.14
CA VAL A 74 -4.31 -4.47 -5.68
C VAL A 74 -5.62 -4.48 -4.89
N ALA A 75 -6.74 -4.74 -5.56
CA ALA A 75 -8.01 -4.97 -4.87
C ALA A 75 -8.00 -6.34 -4.18
N SER A 76 -8.31 -6.39 -2.89
CA SER A 76 -8.34 -7.66 -2.12
C SER A 76 -9.55 -8.52 -2.49
N ALA A 77 -10.58 -7.94 -3.08
CA ALA A 77 -11.83 -8.59 -3.49
C ALA A 77 -12.36 -7.92 -4.78
N PRO A 78 -13.22 -8.59 -5.57
CA PRO A 78 -13.77 -7.97 -6.77
C PRO A 78 -14.76 -6.85 -6.40
N LEU A 79 -14.55 -5.66 -6.95
CA LEU A 79 -15.48 -4.54 -6.78
C LEU A 79 -16.55 -4.60 -7.87
N ARG A 80 -17.77 -4.93 -7.48
CA ARG A 80 -18.90 -5.14 -8.39
C ARG A 80 -20.13 -4.45 -7.84
N VAL A 81 -20.92 -3.83 -8.72
CA VAL A 81 -22.15 -3.13 -8.35
C VAL A 81 -23.30 -3.55 -9.26
N ILE A 82 -24.51 -3.56 -8.71
CA ILE A 82 -25.74 -3.75 -9.48
C ILE A 82 -26.51 -2.43 -9.41
N LEU A 83 -26.79 -1.85 -10.57
CA LEU A 83 -27.44 -0.55 -10.68
C LEU A 83 -28.34 -0.46 -11.90
N PRO A 84 -29.27 0.51 -11.95
CA PRO A 84 -30.08 0.76 -13.14
C PRO A 84 -29.20 1.03 -14.36
N ARG A 85 -29.49 0.39 -15.50
CA ARG A 85 -28.71 0.50 -16.75
C ARG A 85 -28.42 1.94 -17.18
N ARG A 86 -29.36 2.85 -16.94
CA ARG A 86 -29.19 4.28 -17.25
C ARG A 86 -28.01 4.96 -16.55
N TRP A 87 -27.46 4.36 -15.49
CA TRP A 87 -26.34 4.89 -14.69
C TRP A 87 -25.05 4.08 -14.88
N GLU A 88 -25.01 3.17 -15.86
CA GLU A 88 -23.87 2.29 -16.15
C GLU A 88 -22.58 3.07 -16.39
N ASP A 89 -22.63 4.13 -17.18
CA ASP A 89 -21.46 4.96 -17.51
C ASP A 89 -21.14 6.02 -16.43
N GLU A 90 -22.00 6.16 -15.42
CA GLU A 90 -21.88 7.20 -14.39
C GLU A 90 -21.14 6.72 -13.13
N VAL A 91 -21.07 5.40 -12.90
CA VAL A 91 -20.33 4.84 -11.78
C VAL A 91 -18.83 4.81 -12.09
N LYS A 92 -18.00 5.25 -11.15
CA LYS A 92 -16.53 5.27 -11.31
C LYS A 92 -15.82 4.63 -10.13
N PRO A 93 -14.75 3.86 -10.36
CA PRO A 93 -13.86 3.42 -9.29
C PRO A 93 -12.95 4.58 -8.87
N VAL A 94 -12.83 4.81 -7.57
CA VAL A 94 -11.96 5.83 -6.98
C VAL A 94 -11.11 5.15 -5.92
N LEU A 95 -9.79 5.18 -6.12
CA LEU A 95 -8.82 4.67 -5.15
C LEU A 95 -8.66 5.68 -4.01
N HIS A 96 -8.81 5.21 -2.79
CA HIS A 96 -8.63 6.00 -1.58
C HIS A 96 -7.58 5.32 -0.69
N LEU A 97 -6.41 5.94 -0.61
CA LEU A 97 -5.28 5.43 0.16
C LEU A 97 -5.18 6.11 1.52
N GLU A 98 -4.82 5.32 2.52
CA GLU A 98 -4.49 5.82 3.84
C GLU A 98 -2.98 6.16 3.90
N PRO A 99 -2.58 7.17 4.70
CA PRO A 99 -1.16 7.43 4.94
C PRO A 99 -0.49 6.20 5.56
N VAL A 100 0.60 5.74 4.96
CA VAL A 100 1.37 4.59 5.43
C VAL A 100 2.85 4.96 5.49
N GLN A 101 3.58 4.39 6.45
CA GLN A 101 5.03 4.53 6.56
C GLN A 101 5.71 3.21 6.21
N PRO A 102 6.93 3.24 5.66
CA PRO A 102 7.69 2.01 5.44
C PRO A 102 8.18 1.42 6.77
N PRO A 103 8.44 0.10 6.85
CA PRO A 103 8.32 -0.88 5.76
C PRO A 103 6.87 -1.32 5.51
N ILE A 104 6.56 -1.64 4.25
CA ILE A 104 5.27 -2.17 3.81
C ILE A 104 5.42 -3.64 3.47
N GLN A 105 4.52 -4.48 3.98
CA GLN A 105 4.47 -5.90 3.63
C GLN A 105 3.56 -6.14 2.44
N ARG A 106 3.86 -7.16 1.64
CA ARG A 106 2.93 -7.65 0.62
C ARG A 106 1.62 -8.07 1.28
N GLY A 107 0.50 -7.62 0.72
CA GLY A 107 -0.84 -7.88 1.27
C GLY A 107 -1.24 -6.94 2.41
N GLN A 108 -0.38 -6.01 2.82
CA GLN A 108 -0.72 -5.01 3.82
C GLN A 108 -1.87 -4.14 3.31
N PRO A 109 -2.95 -3.93 4.10
CA PRO A 109 -4.03 -3.01 3.74
C PRO A 109 -3.49 -1.58 3.57
N LEU A 110 -3.87 -0.92 2.48
CA LEU A 110 -3.46 0.45 2.15
C LEU A 110 -4.64 1.42 2.01
N GLY A 111 -5.87 0.94 2.21
CA GLY A 111 -7.09 1.74 2.11
C GLY A 111 -8.20 0.99 1.40
N GLU A 112 -8.97 1.69 0.56
CA GLU A 112 -10.15 1.15 -0.13
C GLU A 112 -10.24 1.59 -1.60
N LEU A 113 -10.79 0.72 -2.45
CA LEU A 113 -11.31 1.09 -3.76
C LEU A 113 -12.82 1.28 -3.67
N ARG A 114 -13.32 2.46 -4.05
CA ARG A 114 -14.71 2.86 -3.88
C ARG A 114 -15.41 2.98 -5.23
N ALA A 115 -16.59 2.39 -5.36
CA ALA A 115 -17.51 2.67 -6.45
C ALA A 115 -18.31 3.92 -6.11
N VAL A 116 -18.13 5.00 -6.87
CA VAL A 116 -18.78 6.29 -6.65
C VAL A 116 -19.80 6.55 -7.75
N LEU A 117 -21.04 6.83 -7.36
CA LEU A 117 -22.15 7.20 -8.23
C LEU A 117 -22.80 8.47 -7.69
N HIS A 118 -22.93 9.51 -8.52
CA HIS A 118 -23.47 10.82 -8.11
C HIS A 118 -22.85 11.39 -6.83
N GLY A 119 -21.53 11.23 -6.68
CA GLY A 119 -20.78 11.69 -5.50
C GLY A 119 -20.98 10.84 -4.24
N LYS A 120 -21.76 9.75 -4.30
CA LYS A 120 -21.98 8.83 -3.18
C LYS A 120 -21.24 7.52 -3.38
N VAL A 121 -20.65 7.00 -2.32
CA VAL A 121 -20.04 5.66 -2.33
C VAL A 121 -21.14 4.61 -2.24
N VAL A 122 -21.28 3.78 -3.28
CA VAL A 122 -22.30 2.73 -3.37
C VAL A 122 -21.76 1.34 -3.05
N ALA A 123 -20.45 1.13 -3.21
CA ALA A 123 -19.75 -0.07 -2.79
C ALA A 123 -18.27 0.26 -2.54
N ARG A 124 -17.60 -0.58 -1.77
CA ARG A 124 -16.16 -0.47 -1.52
C ARG A 124 -15.56 -1.84 -1.23
N VAL A 125 -14.29 -2.00 -1.57
CA VAL A 125 -13.48 -3.17 -1.21
C VAL A 125 -12.14 -2.72 -0.65
N PRO A 126 -11.54 -3.47 0.28
CA PRO A 126 -10.18 -3.21 0.73
C PRO A 126 -9.18 -3.32 -0.43
N VAL A 127 -8.12 -2.52 -0.36
CA VAL A 127 -6.97 -2.65 -1.24
C VAL A 127 -5.71 -2.91 -0.43
N ALA A 128 -4.73 -3.57 -1.05
CA ALA A 128 -3.51 -3.98 -0.39
C ALA A 128 -2.28 -3.80 -1.26
N ALA A 129 -1.11 -3.75 -0.63
CA ALA A 129 0.17 -3.72 -1.32
C ALA A 129 0.39 -5.00 -2.14
N ALA A 130 0.72 -4.86 -3.43
CA ALA A 130 1.02 -5.99 -4.30
C ALA A 130 2.37 -6.65 -3.97
N VAL A 131 3.31 -5.84 -3.47
CA VAL A 131 4.70 -6.20 -3.18
C VAL A 131 5.14 -5.62 -1.84
N GLU A 132 6.23 -6.14 -1.31
CA GLU A 132 6.91 -5.57 -0.14
C GLU A 132 7.69 -4.30 -0.55
N ALA A 133 7.75 -3.31 0.34
CA ALA A 133 8.60 -2.14 0.19
C ALA A 133 9.37 -1.89 1.50
N ARG A 134 10.70 -1.88 1.42
CA ARG A 134 11.56 -1.79 2.61
C ARG A 134 11.77 -0.34 3.01
N ALA A 135 12.02 -0.08 4.29
CA ALA A 135 12.43 1.24 4.74
C ALA A 135 13.86 1.54 4.31
N VAL A 136 14.07 2.65 3.61
CA VAL A 136 15.39 3.18 3.28
C VAL A 136 15.90 3.94 4.50
N THR A 137 16.69 3.28 5.34
CA THR A 137 17.40 3.97 6.42
C THR A 137 18.65 4.67 5.86
N PRO A 138 18.90 5.97 6.13
CA PRO A 138 20.15 6.64 5.75
C PRO A 138 21.39 6.15 6.53
N SER A 139 21.35 4.95 7.10
CA SER A 139 22.32 4.41 8.06
C SER A 139 23.73 4.37 7.50
N ALA A 140 23.89 4.08 6.21
CA ALA A 140 25.20 4.11 5.55
C ALA A 140 25.80 5.53 5.55
N ILE A 141 25.03 6.57 5.24
CA ILE A 141 25.51 7.95 5.19
C ILE A 141 25.88 8.44 6.60
N VAL A 142 25.04 8.13 7.60
CA VAL A 142 25.32 8.46 9.01
C VAL A 142 26.58 7.74 9.50
N ALA A 143 26.76 6.46 9.16
CA ALA A 143 27.95 5.70 9.52
C ALA A 143 29.23 6.25 8.86
N TRP A 144 29.18 6.60 7.57
CA TRP A 144 30.31 7.22 6.86
C TRP A 144 30.66 8.61 7.42
N MET A 145 29.66 9.43 7.76
CA MET A 145 29.89 10.73 8.40
C MET A 145 30.52 10.59 9.79
N ALA A 146 30.05 9.62 10.59
CA ALA A 146 30.64 9.33 11.89
C ALA A 146 32.10 8.85 11.78
N LEU A 147 32.37 7.95 10.82
CA LEU A 147 33.72 7.45 10.55
C LEU A 147 34.65 8.58 10.05
N GLY A 148 34.17 9.42 9.13
CA GLY A 148 34.91 10.59 8.64
C GLY A 148 35.19 11.62 9.73
N GLY A 149 34.23 11.87 10.62
CA GLY A 149 34.41 12.72 11.80
C GLY A 149 35.49 12.18 12.76
N LEU A 150 35.51 10.86 12.99
CA LEU A 150 36.54 10.20 13.80
C LEU A 150 37.94 10.30 13.16
N VAL A 151 38.05 10.10 11.85
CA VAL A 151 39.32 10.24 11.12
C VAL A 151 39.81 11.69 11.15
N TRP A 152 38.92 12.66 10.95
CA TRP A 152 39.25 14.08 11.06
C TRP A 152 39.73 14.45 12.47
N LEU A 153 39.04 13.99 13.51
CA LEU A 153 39.45 14.16 14.91
C LEU A 153 40.83 13.56 15.18
N ALA A 154 41.08 12.32 14.75
CA ALA A 154 42.37 11.65 14.94
C ALA A 154 43.50 12.39 14.20
N HIS A 155 43.28 12.78 12.95
CA HIS A 155 44.25 13.56 12.19
C HIS A 155 44.52 14.94 12.82
N HIS A 156 43.49 15.62 13.31
CA HIS A 156 43.60 16.91 13.97
C HIS A 156 44.28 16.81 15.35
N TYR A 157 44.03 15.74 16.10
CA TYR A 157 44.69 15.48 17.39
C TYR A 157 46.19 15.19 17.20
N VAL A 158 46.56 14.37 16.21
CA VAL A 158 47.96 14.08 15.86
C VAL A 158 48.70 15.33 15.34
N ARG A 159 48.02 16.21 14.58
CA ARG A 159 48.61 17.47 14.12
C ARG A 159 48.82 18.49 15.24
N ARG A 160 47.95 18.53 16.26
CA ARG A 160 48.13 19.41 17.43
C ARG A 160 49.14 18.87 18.46
N GLY A 161 49.34 17.56 18.53
CA GLY A 161 50.30 16.93 19.46
C GLY A 161 51.77 16.97 19.04
N ARG A 162 52.12 17.45 17.84
CA ARG A 162 53.50 17.46 17.29
C ARG A 162 54.23 18.80 17.43
N TRP A 163 53.98 19.56 18.49
CA TRP A 163 54.61 20.85 18.74
C TRP A 163 55.02 21.08 20.20
N MET A 164 55.70 20.12 20.85
CA MET A 164 56.54 20.42 22.03
C MET A 164 57.50 19.27 22.38
N GLY A 165 58.80 19.58 22.33
CA GLY A 165 59.90 18.78 22.91
C GLY A 165 60.80 18.09 21.86
N TYR A 166 62.12 18.27 21.81
CA TYR A 166 63.04 19.09 22.59
C TYR A 166 64.29 19.31 21.71
N ARG A 167 64.79 20.55 21.63
CA ARG A 167 66.01 20.90 20.88
C ARG A 167 67.21 20.13 21.45
N ARG A 168 68.02 19.54 20.57
CA ARG A 168 69.35 18.98 20.89
C ARG A 168 70.17 20.03 21.64
N VAL A 169 70.60 19.70 22.86
CA VAL A 169 71.69 20.42 23.52
C VAL A 169 72.99 19.89 22.90
N ALA A 170 73.56 20.68 22.00
CA ALA A 170 74.93 20.51 21.55
C ALA A 170 75.81 21.42 22.42
N GLY A 171 76.88 20.86 22.99
CA GLY A 171 78.02 21.65 23.45
C GLY A 171 78.56 21.27 24.82
N VAL A 172 79.49 20.31 24.85
CA VAL A 172 80.64 20.38 25.76
C VAL A 172 81.90 19.98 24.98
N ARG A 173 82.78 20.96 24.80
CA ARG A 173 84.15 20.84 24.30
C ARG A 173 85.07 21.14 25.49
N ARG A 174 86.08 20.29 25.74
CA ARG A 174 87.48 20.59 26.18
C ARG A 174 88.14 19.29 26.67
N SER A 175 89.24 18.87 26.04
CA SER A 175 90.64 19.09 26.48
C SER A 175 91.04 18.03 27.52
N GLY A 176 92.11 17.25 27.44
CA GLY A 176 93.26 17.13 26.54
C GLY A 176 94.15 16.02 27.13
N ILE A 177 95.40 15.93 26.63
CA ILE A 177 96.59 15.39 27.32
C ILE A 177 97.01 13.92 27.07
N ILE A 178 98.02 13.80 26.17
CA ILE A 178 99.33 13.09 26.25
C ILE A 178 99.40 11.55 26.49
N ARG A 179 100.07 10.83 25.55
CA ARG A 179 101.34 10.01 25.62
C ARG A 179 101.26 8.83 24.63
N ARG A 180 102.14 8.68 23.61
CA ARG A 180 103.45 7.95 23.60
C ARG A 180 103.40 6.65 24.41
N GLU A 181 103.76 5.45 23.94
CA GLU A 181 104.81 5.03 23.00
C GLU A 181 104.54 3.58 22.53
N GLU A 182 105.20 3.22 21.42
CA GLU A 182 105.65 1.87 20.96
C GLU A 182 104.63 0.78 20.58
#